data_AF-A0A9J7XQ53-F1
#
_entry.id   AF-A0A9J7XQ53-F1
#
_cell.length_a   1.000
_cell.length_b   1.000
_cell.length_c   1.000
_cell.angle_alpha   90.00
_cell.angle_beta   90.00
_cell.angle_gamma   90.00
#
_symmetry.space_group_name_H-M   'P 1'
#
loop_
_entity.id
_entity.type
_entity.pdbx_description
1 polymer ?
#
loop_
_entity_poly.entity_id
_entity_poly.type
_entity_poly.pdbx_seq_one_letter_code
_entity_poly.pdbx_strand_id
1 'polypeptide(L)'
;MREVGTVDESDIILVFCPVVSRAGTDIDQALDIFNHNTGSKLAVLVVLHHTFDKEKMVPDSSRCVNRTDILTVDCLFYEDTGLLKCQKNSDAVDKVVNWLRQQGRQTGVKIRLHQNFTNPGQNGDQERERLAKVNKERSKCSQFWLER
;
A
#
# COMPACT_ATOMS: atom_id res chain seq x y z
N MET A 1 4.52 -4.40 10.13
CA MET A 1 5.07 -3.22 9.44
C MET A 1 5.02 -2.07 10.43
N ARG A 2 6.13 -1.36 10.66
CA ARG A 2 6.13 -0.15 11.51
C ARG A 2 6.12 1.04 10.59
N GLU A 3 5.14 1.92 10.76
CA GLU A 3 5.14 3.24 10.12
C GLU A 3 6.30 4.05 10.71
N VAL A 4 7.16 4.58 9.85
CA VAL A 4 8.33 5.38 10.26
C VAL A 4 8.13 6.81 9.77
N GLY A 5 8.50 7.79 10.59
CA GLY A 5 8.17 9.20 10.37
C GLY A 5 9.00 9.89 9.28
N THR A 6 10.01 9.22 8.71
CA THR A 6 10.88 9.78 7.67
C THR A 6 11.17 8.75 6.59
N VAL A 7 11.30 9.23 5.35
CA VAL A 7 11.59 8.40 4.18
C VAL A 7 12.98 7.75 4.30
N ASP A 8 13.93 8.38 4.99
CA ASP A 8 15.34 7.95 5.09
C ASP A 8 15.60 6.74 6.00
N GLU A 9 14.67 6.41 6.89
CA GLU A 9 14.77 5.22 7.73
C GLU A 9 14.11 3.99 7.08
N SER A 10 13.58 4.13 5.86
CA SER A 10 12.83 3.08 5.16
C SER A 10 13.59 2.51 3.97
N ASP A 11 13.61 1.19 3.87
CA ASP A 11 14.18 0.45 2.73
C ASP A 11 13.21 0.35 1.54
N ILE A 12 11.92 0.68 1.76
CA ILE A 12 10.84 0.51 0.79
C ILE A 12 9.95 1.75 0.77
N ILE A 13 9.60 2.23 -0.43
CA ILE A 13 8.62 3.27 -0.67
C ILE A 13 7.37 2.63 -1.28
N LEU A 14 6.23 2.77 -0.62
CA LEU A 14 4.92 2.38 -1.14
C LEU A 14 4.12 3.62 -1.47
N VAL A 15 3.66 3.74 -2.72
CA VAL A 15 2.78 4.83 -3.16
C VAL A 15 1.42 4.25 -3.53
N PHE A 16 0.36 4.76 -2.92
CA PHE A 16 -1.02 4.41 -3.24
C PHE A 16 -1.59 5.43 -4.24
N CYS A 17 -2.05 4.93 -5.39
CA CYS A 17 -2.56 5.73 -6.50
C CYS A 17 -4.03 5.35 -6.75
N PRO A 18 -5.00 6.02 -6.10
CA PRO A 18 -6.40 5.87 -6.44
C PRO A 18 -6.70 6.43 -7.83
N VAL A 19 -7.26 5.60 -8.71
CA VAL A 19 -7.65 5.98 -10.06
C VAL A 19 -9.07 6.52 -10.02
N VAL A 20 -9.20 7.84 -10.17
CA VAL A 20 -10.48 8.55 -9.95
C VAL A 20 -11.16 8.93 -11.26
N SER A 21 -10.42 9.04 -12.38
CA SER A 21 -11.04 9.27 -13.69
C SER A 21 -10.19 8.86 -14.90
N ARG A 22 -8.85 8.93 -14.80
CA ARG A 22 -7.93 8.61 -15.90
C ARG A 22 -6.62 8.08 -15.36
N ALA A 23 -6.43 6.76 -15.46
CA ALA A 23 -5.28 6.06 -14.90
C ALA A 23 -3.93 6.70 -15.28
N GLY A 24 -3.76 7.21 -16.51
CA GLY A 24 -2.49 7.82 -16.95
C GLY A 24 -2.05 9.01 -16.11
N THR A 25 -2.94 9.99 -15.87
CA THR A 25 -2.57 11.22 -15.12
C THR A 25 -2.33 10.93 -13.64
N ASP A 26 -3.14 10.07 -13.04
CA ASP A 26 -3.01 9.68 -11.64
C ASP A 26 -1.68 8.90 -11.43
N ILE A 27 -1.32 8.03 -12.37
CA ILE A 27 -0.04 7.28 -12.36
C ILE A 27 1.15 8.22 -12.53
N ASP A 28 1.12 9.16 -13.47
CA ASP A 28 2.22 10.09 -13.70
C ASP A 28 2.54 10.90 -12.42
N GLN A 29 1.52 11.39 -11.71
CA GLN A 29 1.71 12.09 -10.43
C GLN A 29 2.28 11.17 -9.34
N ALA A 30 1.85 9.91 -9.30
CA ALA A 30 2.41 8.93 -8.38
C ALA A 30 3.88 8.61 -8.68
N LEU A 31 4.28 8.65 -9.96
CA LEU A 31 5.67 8.43 -10.38
C LEU A 31 6.61 9.55 -9.97
N ASP A 32 6.14 10.80 -9.93
CA ASP A 32 6.94 11.93 -9.45
C ASP A 32 7.38 11.77 -7.99
N ILE A 33 6.55 11.14 -7.15
CA ILE A 33 6.92 10.83 -5.76
C ILE A 33 8.17 9.93 -5.73
N PHE A 34 8.28 8.97 -6.64
CA PHE A 34 9.47 8.13 -6.71
C PHE A 34 10.70 8.92 -7.17
N ASN A 35 10.59 9.73 -8.23
CA ASN A 35 11.71 10.49 -8.79
C ASN A 35 12.42 11.39 -7.76
N HIS A 36 11.68 11.88 -6.75
CA HIS A 36 12.24 12.72 -5.69
C HIS A 36 12.74 11.97 -4.46
N ASN A 37 12.44 10.66 -4.33
CA ASN A 37 12.64 9.91 -3.08
C ASN A 37 13.35 8.55 -3.25
N THR A 38 13.53 8.03 -4.47
CA THR A 38 14.09 6.68 -4.74
C THR A 38 15.60 6.70 -4.95
N GLY A 39 16.39 6.86 -3.89
CA GLY A 39 17.81 6.52 -3.93
C GLY A 39 18.02 5.01 -4.17
N SER A 40 18.53 4.28 -3.18
CA SER A 40 18.67 2.82 -3.22
C SER A 40 17.44 2.04 -2.71
N LYS A 41 16.29 2.73 -2.54
CA LYS A 41 15.08 2.18 -1.91
C LYS A 41 14.23 1.42 -2.92
N LEU A 42 13.61 0.34 -2.47
CA LEU A 42 12.69 -0.44 -3.30
C LEU A 42 11.37 0.31 -3.47
N ALA A 43 10.89 0.46 -4.70
CA ALA A 43 9.69 1.22 -5.03
C ALA A 43 8.54 0.30 -5.42
N VAL A 44 7.37 0.51 -4.81
CA VAL A 44 6.13 -0.21 -5.14
C VAL A 44 5.00 0.79 -5.36
N LEU A 45 4.44 0.80 -6.57
CA LEU A 45 3.24 1.54 -6.94
C LEU A 45 2.01 0.62 -6.81
N VAL A 46 1.08 1.01 -5.95
CA VAL A 46 -0.20 0.32 -5.74
C VAL A 46 -1.32 1.14 -6.37
N VAL A 47 -1.81 0.70 -7.53
CA VAL A 47 -2.90 1.36 -8.25
C VAL A 47 -4.24 0.86 -7.69
N LEU A 48 -5.05 1.76 -7.13
CA LEU A 48 -6.32 1.45 -6.51
C LEU A 48 -7.47 1.78 -7.47
N HIS A 49 -8.13 0.75 -7.97
CA HIS A 49 -9.31 0.86 -8.83
C HIS A 49 -10.56 0.92 -7.96
N HIS A 50 -11.26 2.04 -7.99
CA HIS A 50 -12.50 2.20 -7.22
C HIS A 50 -13.63 1.38 -7.84
N THR A 51 -14.10 0.37 -7.12
CA THR A 51 -15.18 -0.52 -7.54
C THR A 51 -15.75 -1.29 -6.36
N PHE A 52 -17.04 -1.62 -6.40
CA PHE A 52 -17.65 -2.59 -5.48
C PHE A 52 -17.62 -4.02 -6.05
N ASP A 53 -17.42 -4.17 -7.37
CA ASP A 53 -17.33 -5.46 -8.06
C ASP A 53 -15.96 -6.11 -7.81
N LYS A 54 -15.97 -7.27 -7.14
CA LYS A 54 -14.78 -8.04 -6.76
C LYS A 54 -14.13 -8.77 -7.93
N GLU A 55 -14.89 -9.01 -9.00
CA GLU A 55 -14.46 -9.72 -10.20
C GLU A 55 -14.16 -8.76 -11.35
N LYS A 56 -14.15 -7.44 -11.05
CA LYS A 56 -13.88 -6.40 -12.03
C LYS A 56 -12.53 -6.64 -12.71
N MET A 57 -12.58 -6.89 -14.00
CA MET A 57 -11.37 -6.84 -14.84
C MET A 57 -10.91 -5.39 -14.97
N VAL A 58 -9.66 -5.17 -14.62
CA VAL A 58 -8.97 -3.89 -14.78
C VAL A 58 -7.76 -4.08 -15.68
N PRO A 59 -7.41 -3.08 -16.51
CA PRO A 59 -6.19 -3.11 -17.30
C PRO A 59 -4.94 -3.27 -16.41
N ASP A 60 -3.90 -3.87 -16.96
CA ASP A 60 -2.58 -3.93 -16.31
C ASP A 60 -1.92 -2.54 -16.34
N SER A 61 -1.86 -1.90 -15.17
CA SER A 61 -1.32 -0.53 -15.05
C SER A 61 0.20 -0.46 -15.19
N SER A 62 0.91 -1.59 -15.10
CA SER A 62 2.37 -1.60 -15.33
C SER A 62 2.73 -1.17 -16.75
N ARG A 63 1.80 -1.30 -17.71
CA ARG A 63 1.96 -0.83 -19.09
C ARG A 63 2.06 0.69 -19.21
N CYS A 64 1.62 1.44 -18.20
CA CYS A 64 1.74 2.90 -18.13
C CYS A 64 3.04 3.35 -17.43
N VAL A 65 3.86 2.42 -16.94
CA VAL A 65 5.07 2.71 -16.17
C VAL A 65 6.30 2.25 -16.96
N ASN A 66 7.10 3.22 -17.45
CA ASN A 66 8.34 2.93 -18.19
C ASN A 66 9.59 2.87 -17.28
N ARG A 67 9.45 2.31 -16.07
CA ARG A 67 10.50 2.19 -15.05
C ARG A 67 10.59 0.75 -14.59
N THR A 68 11.78 0.18 -14.62
CA THR A 68 12.02 -1.25 -14.28
C THR A 68 12.32 -1.47 -12.80
N ASP A 69 12.64 -0.40 -12.07
CA ASP A 69 12.95 -0.39 -10.64
C ASP A 69 11.70 -0.17 -9.76
N ILE A 70 10.53 0.02 -10.37
CA ILE A 70 9.24 0.19 -9.70
C ILE A 70 8.39 -1.04 -9.95
N LEU A 71 8.01 -1.74 -8.88
CA LEU A 71 6.98 -2.77 -8.97
C LEU A 71 5.60 -2.11 -9.02
N THR A 72 4.82 -2.39 -10.07
CA THR A 72 3.42 -1.95 -10.16
C THR A 72 2.46 -3.10 -9.91
N VAL A 73 1.46 -2.87 -9.06
CA VAL A 73 0.35 -3.79 -8.78
C VAL A 73 -1.00 -3.09 -8.80
N ASP A 74 -2.02 -3.79 -9.28
CA ASP A 74 -3.40 -3.33 -9.36
C ASP A 74 -4.25 -3.96 -8.26
N CYS A 75 -4.96 -3.13 -7.50
CA CYS A 75 -5.85 -3.54 -6.43
C CYS A 75 -7.24 -2.94 -6.61
N LEU A 76 -8.27 -3.67 -6.18
CA LEU A 76 -9.65 -3.18 -6.11
C LEU A 76 -9.94 -2.62 -4.72
N PHE A 77 -10.55 -1.44 -4.67
CA PHE A 77 -10.86 -0.73 -3.43
C PHE A 77 -12.28 -0.16 -3.50
N TYR A 78 -12.94 -0.08 -2.35
CA TYR A 78 -14.20 0.61 -2.18
C TYR A 78 -14.17 1.43 -0.88
N GLU A 79 -14.63 2.67 -0.93
CA GLU A 79 -14.46 3.66 0.15
C GLU A 79 -14.85 3.13 1.54
N ASP A 80 -15.99 2.45 1.63
CA ASP A 80 -16.52 1.96 2.92
C ASP A 80 -15.80 0.72 3.45
N THR A 81 -15.29 -0.13 2.56
CA THR A 81 -14.73 -1.45 2.93
C THR A 81 -13.21 -1.52 2.86
N GLY A 82 -12.58 -0.53 2.25
CA GLY A 82 -11.17 -0.56 1.94
C GLY A 82 -10.85 -1.48 0.76
N LEU A 83 -9.68 -2.12 0.81
CA LEU A 83 -9.28 -3.14 -0.15
C LEU A 83 -10.27 -4.31 -0.14
N LEU A 84 -10.78 -4.66 -1.31
CA LEU A 84 -11.71 -5.77 -1.45
C LEU A 84 -11.03 -7.10 -1.10
N LYS A 85 -11.77 -8.00 -0.45
CA LYS A 85 -11.38 -9.41 -0.31
C LYS A 85 -11.69 -10.13 -1.63
N CYS A 86 -10.73 -10.19 -2.53
CA CYS A 86 -10.82 -10.88 -3.82
C CYS A 86 -9.46 -11.47 -4.24
N GLN A 87 -9.48 -12.40 -5.19
CA GLN A 87 -8.26 -13.08 -5.65
C GLN A 87 -7.23 -12.09 -6.19
N LYS A 88 -7.67 -11.08 -6.95
CA LYS A 88 -6.78 -10.05 -7.51
C LYS A 88 -5.93 -9.35 -6.44
N ASN A 89 -6.56 -8.97 -5.32
CA ASN A 89 -5.86 -8.29 -4.24
C ASN A 89 -4.92 -9.24 -3.48
N SER A 90 -5.31 -10.50 -3.29
CA SER A 90 -4.43 -11.53 -2.73
C SER A 90 -3.20 -11.74 -3.62
N ASP A 91 -3.39 -11.88 -4.93
CA ASP A 91 -2.31 -12.04 -5.91
C ASP A 91 -1.39 -10.81 -5.95
N ALA A 92 -1.95 -9.60 -5.82
CA ALA A 92 -1.18 -8.37 -5.74
C ALA A 92 -0.28 -8.34 -4.49
N VAL A 93 -0.81 -8.73 -3.33
CA VAL A 93 -0.02 -8.84 -2.09
C VAL A 93 1.08 -9.89 -2.25
N ASP A 94 0.77 -11.07 -2.77
CA ASP A 94 1.75 -12.13 -2.98
C ASP A 94 2.85 -11.71 -3.96
N LYS A 95 2.48 -10.99 -5.03
CA LYS A 95 3.43 -10.41 -5.99
C LYS A 95 4.39 -9.43 -5.31
N VAL A 96 3.87 -8.52 -4.48
CA VAL A 96 4.70 -7.57 -3.72
C VAL A 96 5.64 -8.31 -2.76
N VAL A 97 5.12 -9.24 -1.97
CA VAL A 97 5.93 -10.00 -1.00
C VAL A 97 7.03 -10.80 -1.70
N ASN A 98 6.70 -11.49 -2.78
CA ASN A 98 7.66 -12.29 -3.53
C ASN A 98 8.71 -11.44 -4.23
N TRP A 99 8.33 -10.30 -4.80
CA TRP A 99 9.28 -9.36 -5.40
C TRP A 99 10.22 -8.78 -4.35
N LEU A 100 9.70 -8.30 -3.21
CA LEU A 100 10.53 -7.80 -2.10
C LEU A 100 11.53 -8.86 -1.62
N ARG A 101 11.10 -10.12 -1.45
CA ARG A 101 12.00 -11.23 -1.09
C ARG A 101 13.12 -11.45 -2.11
N GLN A 102 12.83 -11.32 -3.40
CA GLN A 102 13.83 -11.43 -4.46
C GLN A 102 14.81 -10.27 -4.41
N GLN A 103 14.31 -9.05 -4.24
CA GLN A 103 15.14 -7.85 -4.14
C GLN A 103 16.05 -7.89 -2.91
N GLY A 104 15.55 -8.28 -1.74
CA GLY A 104 16.37 -8.42 -0.52
C GLY A 104 17.53 -9.41 -0.66
N ARG A 105 17.41 -10.43 -1.53
CA ARG A 105 18.52 -11.35 -1.87
C ARG A 105 19.55 -10.71 -2.81
N GLN A 106 19.12 -9.80 -3.67
CA GLN A 106 19.94 -9.16 -4.70
C GLN A 106 20.67 -7.91 -4.19
N THR A 107 20.01 -7.11 -3.35
CA THR A 107 20.52 -5.79 -2.90
C THR A 107 21.07 -5.79 -1.48
N GLY A 108 21.02 -6.92 -0.75
CA GLY A 108 21.48 -7.02 0.63
C GLY A 108 20.61 -6.29 1.65
N VAL A 109 19.48 -5.71 1.20
CA VAL A 109 18.50 -5.02 2.04
C VAL A 109 17.80 -6.02 2.96
N LYS A 110 17.87 -5.80 4.28
CA LYS A 110 17.30 -6.70 5.29
C LYS A 110 15.81 -6.44 5.50
N ILE A 111 14.99 -6.90 4.57
CA ILE A 111 13.54 -6.73 4.63
C ILE A 111 12.94 -7.63 5.71
N ARG A 112 12.48 -7.06 6.83
CA ARG A 112 11.66 -7.77 7.82
C ARG A 112 10.18 -7.70 7.43
N LEU A 113 9.72 -8.68 6.67
CA LEU A 113 8.29 -8.90 6.43
C LEU A 113 7.61 -9.37 7.73
N HIS A 114 6.84 -8.51 8.39
CA HIS A 114 5.93 -8.94 9.45
C HIS A 114 4.64 -9.44 8.77
N GLN A 115 4.45 -10.76 8.72
CA GLN A 115 3.25 -11.38 8.17
C GLN A 115 2.09 -11.22 9.14
N ASN A 116 1.31 -10.15 9.00
CA ASN A 116 -0.05 -10.08 9.55
C ASN A 116 -1.05 -9.89 8.40
N PHE A 117 -1.06 -10.82 7.44
CA PHE A 117 -2.26 -11.08 6.65
C PHE A 117 -2.94 -12.30 7.27
N THR A 118 -3.38 -12.15 8.52
CA THR A 118 -4.22 -13.16 9.15
C THR A 118 -5.56 -13.16 8.44
N ASN A 119 -5.91 -14.32 7.88
CA ASN A 119 -7.28 -14.68 7.54
C ASN A 119 -8.20 -14.20 8.68
N PRO A 120 -9.23 -13.39 8.42
CA PRO A 120 -10.18 -12.98 9.45
C PRO A 120 -11.14 -14.14 9.71
N GLY A 121 -10.62 -15.17 10.36
CA GLY A 121 -11.37 -16.20 11.04
C GLY A 121 -10.69 -16.35 12.40
N GLN A 122 -11.37 -15.89 13.45
CA GLN A 122 -11.03 -16.07 14.88
C GLN A 122 -10.02 -15.08 15.47
N ASN A 123 -10.52 -13.91 15.90
CA ASN A 123 -10.20 -13.26 17.20
C ASN A 123 -10.85 -11.86 17.26
N GLY A 124 -12.16 -11.83 17.51
CA GLY A 124 -12.99 -10.61 17.42
C GLY A 124 -12.89 -9.64 18.61
N ASP A 125 -12.40 -10.09 19.76
CA ASP A 125 -12.61 -9.33 21.01
C ASP A 125 -11.39 -8.51 21.45
N GLN A 126 -10.18 -9.04 21.25
CA GLN A 126 -8.93 -8.32 21.61
C GLN A 126 -8.55 -7.21 20.61
N GLU A 127 -8.88 -7.40 19.33
CA GLU A 127 -8.62 -6.42 18.26
C GLU A 127 -9.52 -5.18 18.42
N ARG A 128 -10.79 -5.37 18.78
CA ARG A 128 -11.76 -4.29 19.02
C ARG A 128 -11.33 -3.39 20.18
N GLU A 129 -10.79 -3.95 21.25
CA GLU A 129 -10.33 -3.15 22.39
C GLU A 129 -9.02 -2.39 22.08
N ARG A 130 -8.12 -2.96 21.26
CA ARG A 130 -6.93 -2.26 20.77
C ARG A 130 -7.27 -1.12 19.81
N LEU A 131 -8.18 -1.34 18.86
CA LEU A 131 -8.63 -0.32 17.92
C LEU A 131 -9.40 0.82 18.63
N ALA A 132 -10.21 0.50 19.64
CA ALA A 132 -10.87 1.50 20.47
C ALA A 132 -9.87 2.39 21.24
N LYS A 133 -8.74 1.84 21.71
CA LYS A 133 -7.67 2.60 22.39
C LYS A 133 -6.92 3.51 21.41
N VAL A 134 -6.56 3.01 20.23
CA VAL A 134 -5.88 3.80 19.19
C VAL A 134 -6.76 4.93 18.67
N ASN A 135 -8.06 4.69 18.46
CA ASN A 135 -8.98 5.72 17.96
C ASN A 135 -9.26 6.82 19.01
N LYS A 136 -9.20 6.46 20.30
CA LYS A 136 -9.28 7.41 21.43
C LYS A 136 -8.02 8.28 21.54
N GLU A 137 -6.85 7.76 21.23
CA GLU A 137 -5.61 8.55 21.14
C GLU A 137 -5.57 9.45 19.88
N ARG A 138 -6.04 8.94 18.74
CA ARG A 138 -6.16 9.75 17.51
C ARG A 138 -7.17 10.91 17.65
N SER A 139 -8.28 10.69 18.37
CA SER A 139 -9.24 11.77 18.67
C SER A 139 -8.64 12.88 19.56
N LYS A 140 -7.70 12.54 20.47
CA LYS A 140 -6.96 13.56 21.25
C LYS A 140 -5.96 14.33 20.39
N CYS A 141 -5.28 13.68 19.44
CA CYS A 141 -4.38 14.37 18.51
C CYS A 141 -5.11 15.31 17.54
N SER A 142 -6.33 14.96 17.09
CA SER A 142 -7.13 15.87 16.24
C SER A 142 -7.56 17.15 16.95
N GLN A 143 -7.80 17.12 18.26
CA GLN A 143 -8.12 18.35 19.02
C GLN A 143 -6.92 19.31 19.12
N PHE A 144 -5.69 18.82 18.99
CA PHE A 144 -4.48 19.66 19.07
C PHE A 144 -4.17 20.42 17.76
N TRP A 145 -4.80 20.05 16.64
CA TRP A 145 -4.61 20.69 15.33
C TRP A 145 -5.69 21.73 14.98
N LEU A 146 -6.73 21.87 15.81
CA LEU A 146 -7.84 22.81 15.59
C LEU A 146 -7.71 24.12 16.40
N GLU A 147 -6.71 24.25 17.28
CA GLU A 147 -6.53 25.43 18.16
C GLU A 147 -5.28 26.28 17.82
N ARG A 148 -4.93 26.40 16.53
CA ARG A 148 -3.98 27.43 16.06
C ARG A 148 -4.46 28.13 14.80
#